data_AF-A0A2P0QLU9-F1
#
_entry.id   AF-A0A2P0QLU9-F1
#
_cell.length_a   1.000
_cell.length_b   1.000
_cell.length_c   1.000
_cell.angle_alpha   90.00
_cell.angle_beta   90.00
_cell.angle_gamma   90.00
#
_symmetry.space_group_name_H-M   'P 1'
#
loop_
_entity.id
_entity.type
_entity.pdbx_description
1 polymer ?
#
loop_
_entity_poly.entity_id
_entity_poly.type
_entity_poly.pdbx_seq_one_letter_code
_entity_poly.pdbx_strand_id
1 'polypeptide(L)'
;MKLMIVTETAEKIKSMEIRGAGRIARTAADALRLHATALTTGDLNTFQGEMGAAAQALIATRPTAVSLPNAVHLVMAGLKHETTVKEAR
;
A
#
# COMPACT_ATOMS: atom_id res chain seq x y z
N MET A 1 -2.17 -1.56 -15.98
CA MET A 1 -1.79 -2.40 -14.82
C MET A 1 -1.54 -1.60 -13.52
N LYS A 2 -1.25 -0.29 -13.55
CA LYS A 2 -0.86 0.57 -12.40
C LYS A 2 -1.83 0.59 -11.20
N LEU A 3 -3.14 0.58 -11.46
CA LEU A 3 -4.21 0.60 -10.44
C LEU A 3 -4.70 -0.81 -10.04
N MET A 4 -4.44 -1.82 -10.88
CA MET A 4 -5.11 -3.12 -10.77
C MET A 4 -4.70 -3.89 -9.51
N ILE A 5 -3.42 -3.86 -9.11
CA ILE A 5 -2.94 -4.67 -7.98
C ILE A 5 -3.46 -4.20 -6.62
N VAL A 6 -3.51 -2.87 -6.40
CA VAL A 6 -4.02 -2.28 -5.16
C VAL A 6 -5.52 -2.49 -5.07
N THR A 7 -6.25 -2.21 -6.15
CA THR A 7 -7.70 -2.43 -6.22
C THR A 7 -8.06 -3.90 -6.06
N GLU A 8 -7.35 -4.82 -6.72
CA GLU A 8 -7.58 -6.26 -6.59
C GLU A 8 -7.31 -6.74 -5.15
N THR A 9 -6.18 -6.34 -4.56
CA THR A 9 -5.87 -6.68 -3.16
C THR A 9 -6.93 -6.14 -2.21
N ALA A 10 -7.37 -4.89 -2.44
CA ALA A 10 -8.39 -4.25 -1.64
C ALA A 10 -9.72 -5.01 -1.70
N GLU A 11 -10.17 -5.39 -2.91
CA GLU A 11 -11.40 -6.17 -3.08
C GLU A 11 -11.29 -7.57 -2.49
N LYS A 12 -10.14 -8.23 -2.58
CA LYS A 12 -9.89 -9.54 -1.94
C LYS A 12 -9.90 -9.47 -0.41
N ILE A 13 -9.37 -8.39 0.18
CA ILE A 13 -9.44 -8.16 1.63
C ILE A 13 -10.89 -7.90 2.05
N LYS A 14 -11.59 -7.01 1.33
CA LYS A 14 -12.98 -6.60 1.58
C LYS A 14 -13.96 -7.77 1.48
N SER A 15 -13.82 -8.61 0.45
CA SER A 15 -14.62 -9.83 0.24
C SER A 15 -14.24 -10.99 1.18
N MET A 16 -13.20 -10.82 2.01
CA MET A 16 -12.66 -11.84 2.90
C MET A 16 -12.04 -13.07 2.23
N GLU A 17 -11.75 -13.00 0.92
CA GLU A 17 -10.91 -13.98 0.22
C GLU A 17 -9.50 -14.02 0.86
N ILE A 18 -8.93 -12.83 1.10
CA ILE A 18 -7.76 -12.64 1.95
C ILE A 18 -8.24 -12.38 3.38
N ARG A 19 -7.94 -13.31 4.28
CA ARG A 19 -8.35 -13.25 5.69
C ARG A 19 -7.30 -13.74 6.67
N GLY A 20 -7.42 -13.29 7.91
CA GLY A 20 -6.47 -13.56 8.99
C GLY A 20 -5.37 -12.48 9.04
N ALA A 21 -5.05 -12.05 10.26
CA ALA A 21 -4.24 -10.85 10.51
C ALA A 21 -2.90 -10.83 9.75
N GLY A 22 -2.12 -11.91 9.87
CA GLY A 22 -0.82 -12.01 9.21
C GLY A 22 -0.89 -12.02 7.69
N ARG A 23 -1.92 -12.64 7.09
CA ARG A 23 -2.09 -12.64 5.63
C ARG A 23 -2.52 -11.28 5.12
N ILE A 24 -3.47 -10.63 5.79
CA ILE A 24 -3.91 -9.27 5.45
C ILE A 24 -2.72 -8.30 5.51
N ALA A 25 -1.92 -8.34 6.58
CA ALA A 25 -0.74 -7.49 6.72
C ALA A 25 0.27 -7.66 5.57
N ARG A 26 0.68 -8.90 5.29
CA ARG A 26 1.68 -9.18 4.24
C ARG A 26 1.18 -8.80 2.85
N THR A 27 -0.05 -9.18 2.52
CA THR A 27 -0.62 -8.89 1.19
C THR A 27 -0.81 -7.38 0.96
N ALA A 28 -1.22 -6.62 1.97
CA ALA A 28 -1.30 -5.17 1.86
C ALA A 28 0.09 -4.51 1.68
N ALA A 29 1.09 -4.96 2.44
CA ALA A 29 2.46 -4.48 2.29
C ALA A 29 3.05 -4.82 0.92
N ASP A 30 2.83 -6.04 0.42
CA ASP A 30 3.26 -6.46 -0.91
C ASP A 30 2.56 -5.67 -2.01
N ALA A 31 1.27 -5.38 -1.88
CA ALA A 31 0.54 -4.55 -2.83
C ALA A 31 1.12 -3.13 -2.92
N LEU A 32 1.49 -2.52 -1.78
CA LEU A 32 2.16 -1.22 -1.75
C LEU A 32 3.54 -1.28 -2.39
N ARG A 33 4.34 -2.31 -2.09
CA ARG A 33 5.66 -2.51 -2.71
C ARG A 33 5.54 -2.63 -4.23
N LEU A 34 4.61 -3.46 -4.72
CA LEU A 34 4.38 -3.63 -6.15
C LEU A 34 3.91 -2.31 -6.78
N HIS A 35 3.01 -1.58 -6.12
CA HIS A 35 2.58 -0.26 -6.58
C HIS A 35 3.76 0.73 -6.68
N ALA A 36 4.58 0.85 -5.63
CA ALA A 36 5.79 1.67 -5.61
C ALA A 36 6.72 1.34 -6.80
N THR A 37 7.00 0.05 -7.02
CA THR A 37 7.87 -0.39 -8.13
C THR A 37 7.29 -0.11 -9.51
N ALA A 38 5.96 -0.03 -9.65
CA ALA A 38 5.27 0.27 -10.90
C ALA A 38 5.09 1.78 -11.16
N LEU A 39 5.32 2.65 -10.17
CA LEU A 39 5.26 4.10 -10.35
C LEU A 39 6.41 4.56 -11.27
N THR A 40 6.09 5.31 -12.31
CA THR A 40 7.05 5.82 -13.30
C THR A 40 7.38 7.31 -13.13
N THR A 41 6.91 7.92 -12.04
CA THR A 41 7.19 9.33 -11.75
C THR A 41 8.63 9.52 -11.27
N GLY A 42 9.25 10.64 -11.67
CA GLY A 42 10.52 11.11 -11.11
C GLY A 42 10.35 12.16 -10.00
N ASP A 43 9.11 12.63 -9.78
CA ASP A 43 8.79 13.62 -8.76
C ASP A 43 8.39 12.95 -7.44
N LEU A 44 9.08 13.32 -6.36
CA LEU A 44 8.91 12.73 -5.03
C LEU A 44 7.54 13.01 -4.43
N ASN A 45 7.02 14.22 -4.59
CA ASN A 45 5.70 14.60 -4.05
C ASN A 45 4.59 13.79 -4.73
N THR A 46 4.67 13.64 -6.05
CA THR A 46 3.76 12.79 -6.83
C THR A 46 3.87 11.34 -6.38
N PHE A 47 5.09 10.83 -6.18
CA PHE A 47 5.30 9.46 -5.70
C PHE A 47 4.65 9.23 -4.32
N GLN A 48 4.90 10.12 -3.36
CA GLN A 48 4.32 10.05 -2.02
C GLN A 48 2.79 10.18 -2.05
N GLY A 49 2.25 11.03 -2.93
CA GLY A 49 0.80 11.16 -3.14
C GLY A 49 0.15 9.88 -3.64
N GLU A 50 0.73 9.25 -4.67
CA GLU A 50 0.25 7.97 -5.22
C GLU A 50 0.31 6.85 -4.18
N MET A 51 1.43 6.75 -3.44
CA MET A 51 1.56 5.79 -2.34
C MET A 51 0.52 6.04 -1.23
N GLY A 52 0.25 7.30 -0.89
CA GLY A 52 -0.76 7.70 0.08
C GLY A 52 -2.17 7.31 -0.35
N ALA A 53 -2.52 7.52 -1.63
CA ALA A 53 -3.81 7.11 -2.17
C ALA A 53 -3.99 5.59 -2.13
N ALA A 54 -2.96 4.83 -2.50
CA ALA A 54 -2.98 3.37 -2.41
C ALA A 54 -3.12 2.87 -0.96
N ALA A 55 -2.40 3.48 -0.02
CA ALA A 55 -2.48 3.17 1.41
C ALA A 55 -3.91 3.38 1.96
N GLN A 56 -4.53 4.53 1.65
CA GLN A 56 -5.90 4.81 2.07
C GLN A 56 -6.90 3.82 1.48
N ALA A 57 -6.76 3.49 0.19
CA ALA A 57 -7.62 2.51 -0.48
C ALA A 57 -7.58 1.14 0.20
N LEU A 58 -6.38 0.67 0.61
CA LEU A 58 -6.23 -0.58 1.34
C LEU A 58 -6.85 -0.51 2.74
N ILE A 59 -6.52 0.51 3.54
CA ILE A 59 -7.02 0.66 4.92
C ILE A 59 -8.55 0.71 4.97
N ALA A 60 -9.17 1.42 4.02
CA ALA A 60 -10.62 1.60 3.96
C ALA A 60 -11.40 0.28 3.79
N THR A 61 -10.75 -0.80 3.32
CA THR A 61 -11.42 -2.07 3.07
C THR A 61 -11.96 -2.71 4.35
N ARG A 62 -11.15 -2.72 5.42
CA ARG A 62 -11.44 -3.39 6.70
C ARG A 62 -10.71 -2.70 7.86
N PRO A 63 -11.13 -1.50 8.29
CA PRO A 63 -10.43 -0.70 9.31
C PRO A 63 -10.33 -1.38 10.69
N THR A 64 -11.23 -2.32 11.00
CA THR A 64 -11.21 -3.09 12.26
C THR A 64 -10.18 -4.23 12.27
N ALA A 65 -9.63 -4.60 11.11
CA ALA A 65 -8.54 -5.58 11.03
C ALA A 65 -7.22 -4.88 11.39
N VAL A 66 -6.94 -4.66 12.68
CA VAL A 66 -5.82 -3.86 13.22
C VAL A 66 -4.46 -4.10 12.52
N SER A 67 -4.18 -5.34 12.11
CA SER A 67 -2.96 -5.68 11.37
C SER A 67 -2.81 -4.98 10.01
N LEU A 68 -3.93 -4.61 9.37
CA LEU A 68 -3.97 -3.91 8.09
C LEU A 68 -3.42 -2.48 8.20
N PRO A 69 -4.02 -1.56 8.98
CA PRO A 69 -3.46 -0.21 9.11
C PRO A 69 -2.05 -0.23 9.70
N ASN A 70 -1.73 -1.16 10.61
CA ASN A 70 -0.37 -1.28 11.14
C ASN A 70 0.66 -1.61 10.06
N ALA A 71 0.37 -2.59 9.20
CA ALA A 71 1.27 -2.95 8.10
C ALA A 71 1.41 -1.82 7.08
N VAL A 72 0.30 -1.18 6.70
CA VAL A 72 0.30 -0.06 5.77
C VAL A 72 1.09 1.11 6.34
N HIS A 73 0.85 1.51 7.60
CA HIS A 73 1.58 2.60 8.24
C HIS A 73 3.07 2.30 8.38
N LEU A 74 3.47 1.05 8.61
CA LEU A 74 4.88 0.66 8.66
C LEU A 74 5.59 0.91 7.32
N VAL A 75 4.96 0.52 6.20
CA VAL A 75 5.49 0.81 4.86
C VAL A 75 5.54 2.32 4.62
N MET A 76 4.45 3.03 4.95
CA MET A 76 4.37 4.48 4.73
C MET A 76 5.33 5.29 5.61
N ALA A 77 5.72 4.78 6.78
CA ALA A 77 6.70 5.42 7.65
C ALA A 77 8.10 5.43 7.01
N GLY A 78 8.46 4.37 6.28
CA GLY A 78 9.74 4.31 5.54
C GLY A 78 9.87 5.42 4.50
N LEU A 79 8.76 5.83 3.88
CA LEU A 79 8.74 6.87 2.83
C LEU A 79 9.00 8.30 3.33
N LYS A 80 8.80 8.56 4.63
CA LYS A 80 8.80 9.93 5.17
C LYS A 80 10.17 10.59 5.21
N HIS A 81 11.24 9.81 5.14
CA HIS A 81 12.61 10.30 5.31
C HIS A 81 13.41 10.38 4.01
N GLU A 82 12.81 9.93 2.90
CA GLU A 82 13.52 9.79 1.64
C GLU A 82 13.54 11.09 0.85
N THR A 83 14.67 11.36 0.21
CA THR A 83 14.91 12.60 -0.53
C THR A 83 14.77 12.42 -2.03
N THR A 84 14.77 11.18 -2.51
CA THR A 84 14.62 10.83 -3.91
C THR A 84 13.60 9.72 -4.11
N VAL A 85 12.97 9.67 -5.28
CA VAL A 85 12.06 8.57 -5.66
C VAL A 85 12.77 7.21 -5.68
N LYS A 86 14.09 7.21 -5.91
CA LYS A 86 14.88 5.99 -5.95
C LYS A 86 15.05 5.39 -4.55
N GLU A 87 15.29 6.21 -3.54
CA GLU A 87 15.42 5.76 -2.16
C GLU A 87 14.05 5.42 -1.55
N ALA A 88 13.00 6.11 -1.97
CA ALA A 88 11.62 5.86 -1.58
C ALA A 88 11.00 4.56 -2.12
N ARG A 89 11.68 3.81 -2.98
CA ARG A 89 11.13 2.64 -3.69
C ARG A 89 11.69 1.33 -3.17
#